data_AF-A0AAU7ULD2-F1
#
_entry.id   AF-A0AAU7ULD2-F1
#
_cell.length_a   1.000
_cell.length_b   1.000
_cell.length_c   1.000
_cell.angle_alpha   90.00
_cell.angle_beta   90.00
_cell.angle_gamma   90.00
#
_symmetry.space_group_name_H-M   'P 1'
#
loop_
_entity.id
_entity.type
_entity.pdbx_description
1 polymer ?
#
loop_
_entity_poly.entity_id
_entity_poly.type
_entity_poly.pdbx_seq_one_letter_code
_entity_poly.pdbx_strand_id
1 'polypeptide(L)'
;MSLDTNENWPGFSPEESLQWARALLRHSPQALPPSYKALAHADISRGVPHAGPDWMRTAEAASTIDFTPVLYHSLFKSLESIDPDSFRWHPKNREITNRACVPGIPFETELWKEWPQLVLKDDFSPGTAAELVLTFADVNYRS
;
A
#
# COMPACT_ATOMS: atom_id res chain seq x y z
N MET A 1 -6.58 -6.84 26.27
CA MET A 1 -7.07 -5.78 25.37
C MET A 1 -7.75 -6.49 24.22
N SER A 2 -9.08 -6.39 24.09
CA SER A 2 -9.76 -6.95 22.92
C SER A 2 -9.28 -6.15 21.70
N LEU A 3 -8.78 -6.86 20.70
CA LEU A 3 -8.71 -6.29 19.37
C LEU A 3 -10.15 -6.24 18.92
N ASP A 4 -10.80 -5.09 19.12
CA ASP A 4 -12.09 -4.82 18.50
C ASP A 4 -11.86 -4.86 16.99
N THR A 5 -12.05 -6.04 16.41
CA THR A 5 -12.16 -6.27 14.98
C THR A 5 -13.44 -5.58 14.53
N ASN A 6 -13.41 -4.24 14.49
CA ASN A 6 -14.50 -3.46 13.96
C ASN A 6 -14.62 -3.80 12.48
N GLU A 7 -15.68 -4.53 12.16
CA GLU A 7 -16.08 -4.95 10.82
C GLU A 7 -16.38 -3.75 9.89
N ASN A 8 -16.38 -2.51 10.43
CA ASN A 8 -16.59 -1.28 9.70
C ASN A 8 -15.44 -0.31 9.95
N TRP A 9 -14.60 -0.08 8.94
CA TRP A 9 -13.64 1.02 8.96
C TRP A 9 -14.42 2.33 8.77
N PRO A 10 -14.36 3.29 9.71
CA PRO A 10 -15.05 4.57 9.55
C PRO A 10 -14.70 5.23 8.22
N GLY A 11 -15.70 5.79 7.54
CA GLY A 11 -15.52 6.43 6.23
C GLY A 11 -15.51 5.48 5.03
N PHE A 12 -15.46 4.16 5.25
CA PHE A 12 -15.52 3.15 4.18
C PHE A 12 -16.78 2.31 4.29
N SER A 13 -17.29 1.86 3.15
CA SER A 13 -18.31 0.81 3.15
C SER A 13 -17.70 -0.53 3.60
N PRO A 14 -18.50 -1.52 4.05
CA PRO A 14 -17.99 -2.84 4.42
C PRO A 14 -17.25 -3.54 3.25
N GLU A 15 -17.77 -3.40 2.03
CA GLU A 15 -17.13 -3.95 0.83
C GLU A 15 -15.79 -3.27 0.55
N GLU A 16 -15.74 -1.94 0.64
CA GLU A 16 -14.53 -1.17 0.42
C GLU A 16 -13.46 -1.45 1.48
N SER A 17 -13.87 -1.59 2.75
CA SER A 17 -13.01 -2.02 3.85
C SER A 17 -12.37 -3.39 3.56
N LEU A 18 -13.14 -4.33 3.03
CA LEU A 18 -12.65 -5.66 2.68
C LEU A 18 -11.64 -5.61 1.51
N GLN A 19 -11.90 -4.78 0.49
CA GLN A 19 -10.97 -4.61 -0.63
C GLN A 19 -9.66 -3.95 -0.18
N TRP A 20 -9.73 -2.92 0.66
CA TRP A 20 -8.54 -2.31 1.27
C TRP A 20 -7.76 -3.31 2.13
N ALA A 21 -8.45 -4.08 2.98
CA ALA A 21 -7.82 -5.11 3.80
C ALA A 21 -7.08 -6.15 2.94
N ARG A 22 -7.65 -6.57 1.79
CA ARG A 22 -6.97 -7.46 0.83
C ARG A 22 -5.71 -6.85 0.26
N ALA A 23 -5.77 -5.61 -0.20
CA ALA A 23 -4.62 -4.90 -0.77
C ALA A 23 -3.50 -4.72 0.27
N LEU A 24 -3.85 -4.30 1.50
CA LEU A 24 -2.91 -4.00 2.58
C LEU A 24 -2.37 -5.26 3.28
N LEU A 25 -3.09 -6.38 3.27
CA LEU A 25 -2.52 -7.66 3.69
C LEU A 25 -1.34 -8.05 2.80
N ARG A 26 -1.48 -7.86 1.49
CA ARG A 26 -0.46 -8.20 0.51
C ARG A 26 0.69 -7.20 0.51
N HIS A 27 0.37 -5.91 0.58
CA HIS A 27 1.35 -4.82 0.57
C HIS A 27 1.21 -4.00 1.87
N SER A 28 1.64 -4.61 2.97
CA SER A 28 1.47 -3.99 4.29
C SER A 28 2.41 -2.79 4.47
N PRO A 29 1.92 -1.64 4.96
CA PRO A 29 2.74 -0.46 5.21
C PRO A 29 3.75 -0.65 6.36
N GLN A 30 3.51 -1.63 7.22
CA GLN A 30 4.25 -1.88 8.46
C GLN A 30 4.73 -3.33 8.53
N ALA A 31 5.82 -3.56 9.26
CA ALA A 31 6.27 -4.91 9.59
C ALA A 31 5.28 -5.58 10.53
N LEU A 32 4.78 -6.76 10.16
CA LEU A 32 3.73 -7.46 10.92
C LEU A 32 4.16 -8.88 11.32
N PRO A 33 3.82 -9.34 12.54
CA PRO A 33 4.05 -10.72 12.93
C PRO A 33 3.37 -11.70 11.95
N PRO A 34 3.99 -12.84 11.63
CA PRO A 34 3.36 -13.86 10.77
C PRO A 34 2.01 -14.35 11.29
N SER A 35 1.85 -14.47 12.61
CA SER A 35 0.59 -14.85 13.25
C SER A 35 -0.52 -13.84 13.00
N TYR A 36 -0.18 -12.55 13.00
CA TYR A 36 -1.13 -11.48 12.68
C TYR A 36 -1.56 -11.56 11.21
N LYS A 37 -0.61 -11.71 10.28
CA LYS A 37 -0.94 -11.89 8.84
C LYS A 37 -1.79 -13.14 8.60
N ALA A 38 -1.54 -14.23 9.32
CA ALA A 38 -2.34 -15.45 9.23
C ALA A 38 -3.78 -15.24 9.72
N LEU A 39 -3.96 -14.55 10.85
CA LEU A 39 -5.30 -14.18 11.36
C LEU A 39 -6.05 -13.30 10.36
N ALA A 40 -5.41 -12.21 9.92
CA ALA A 40 -5.98 -11.29 8.94
C ALA A 40 -6.36 -12.00 7.63
N HIS A 41 -5.49 -12.88 7.13
CA HIS A 41 -5.78 -13.70 5.96
C HIS A 41 -7.01 -14.60 6.15
N ALA A 42 -7.14 -15.24 7.32
CA ALA A 42 -8.26 -16.13 7.61
C ALA A 42 -9.60 -15.37 7.68
N ASP A 43 -9.61 -14.14 8.22
CA ASP A 43 -10.81 -13.30 8.30
C ASP A 43 -11.20 -12.75 6.93
N ILE A 44 -10.23 -12.20 6.19
CA ILE A 44 -10.42 -11.66 4.84
C ILE A 44 -10.92 -12.74 3.87
N SER A 45 -10.42 -13.97 4.01
CA SER A 45 -10.88 -15.12 3.21
C SER A 45 -12.33 -15.50 3.50
N ARG A 46 -12.84 -15.18 4.69
CA ARG A 46 -14.25 -15.34 5.08
C ARG A 46 -15.11 -14.13 4.71
N GLY A 47 -14.53 -13.11 4.07
CA GLY A 47 -15.23 -11.88 3.70
C GLY A 47 -15.35 -10.85 4.84
N VAL A 48 -14.62 -11.05 5.94
CA VAL A 48 -14.60 -10.13 7.08
C VAL A 48 -13.39 -9.20 6.95
N PRO A 49 -13.56 -7.87 6.88
CA PRO A 49 -12.44 -6.95 6.84
C PRO A 49 -11.63 -7.04 8.14
N HIS A 50 -10.30 -7.06 8.02
CA HIS A 50 -9.39 -7.10 9.16
C HIS A 50 -8.57 -5.81 9.21
N ALA A 51 -8.62 -5.07 10.33
CA ALA A 51 -7.93 -3.80 10.51
C ALA A 51 -6.50 -3.98 11.04
N GLY A 52 -5.50 -3.75 10.19
CA GLY A 52 -4.10 -3.54 10.59
C GLY A 52 -3.89 -2.24 11.37
N PRO A 53 -2.90 -2.20 12.30
CA PRO A 53 -2.60 -0.99 13.07
C PRO A 53 -2.54 0.32 12.26
N ASP A 54 -1.79 0.35 11.14
CA ASP A 54 -1.75 1.51 10.23
C ASP A 54 -2.55 1.33 8.93
N TRP A 55 -3.25 0.21 8.74
CA TRP A 55 -3.93 -0.08 7.46
C TRP A 55 -5.04 0.92 7.15
N MET A 56 -5.89 1.23 8.13
CA MET A 56 -6.97 2.19 7.96
C MET A 56 -6.43 3.59 7.63
N ARG A 57 -5.40 4.05 8.36
CA ARG A 57 -4.76 5.35 8.09
C ARG A 57 -4.14 5.39 6.70
N THR A 58 -3.50 4.31 6.26
CA THR A 58 -2.95 4.21 4.91
C THR A 58 -4.05 4.22 3.85
N ALA A 59 -5.15 3.50 4.05
CA ALA A 59 -6.29 3.53 3.14
C ALA A 59 -6.89 4.94 3.02
N GLU A 60 -7.11 5.63 4.15
CA GLU A 60 -7.58 7.02 4.15
C GLU A 60 -6.62 7.94 3.38
N ALA A 61 -5.32 7.89 3.71
CA ALA A 61 -4.32 8.72 3.06
C ALA A 61 -4.19 8.42 1.55
N ALA A 62 -4.30 7.16 1.14
CA ALA A 62 -4.30 6.78 -0.26
C ALA A 62 -5.56 7.29 -0.97
N SER A 63 -6.74 7.12 -0.37
CA SER A 63 -8.00 7.62 -0.93
C SER A 63 -8.03 9.14 -1.09
N THR A 64 -7.33 9.92 -0.24
CA THR A 64 -7.23 11.39 -0.43
C THR A 64 -6.47 11.83 -1.69
N ILE A 65 -5.70 10.92 -2.30
CA ILE A 65 -4.96 11.17 -3.54
C ILE A 65 -5.43 10.23 -4.66
N ASP A 66 -6.73 9.95 -4.70
CA ASP A 66 -7.41 9.18 -5.76
C ASP A 66 -6.97 7.70 -5.91
N PHE A 67 -6.25 7.14 -4.93
CA PHE A 67 -6.00 5.70 -4.93
C PHE A 67 -7.26 4.92 -4.52
N THR A 68 -7.52 3.87 -5.28
CA THR A 68 -8.44 2.78 -4.92
C THR A 68 -7.64 1.55 -4.48
N PRO A 69 -8.25 0.55 -3.82
CA PRO A 69 -7.57 -0.71 -3.50
C PRO A 69 -6.93 -1.39 -4.72
N VAL A 70 -7.57 -1.28 -5.88
CA VAL A 70 -7.08 -1.84 -7.15
C VAL A 70 -5.83 -1.09 -7.62
N LEU A 71 -5.85 0.24 -7.61
CA LEU A 71 -4.70 1.07 -7.98
C LEU A 71 -3.54 0.86 -7.01
N TYR A 72 -3.82 0.74 -5.71
CA TYR A 72 -2.81 0.47 -4.69
C TYR A 72 -2.13 -0.86 -4.95
N HIS A 73 -2.90 -1.93 -5.16
CA HIS A 73 -2.33 -3.23 -5.51
C HIS A 73 -1.54 -3.17 -6.83
N SER A 74 -2.05 -2.47 -7.84
CA SER A 74 -1.41 -2.31 -9.15
C SER A 74 -0.06 -1.61 -9.05
N LEU A 75 0.04 -0.53 -8.26
CA LEU A 75 1.29 0.18 -7.99
C LEU A 75 2.35 -0.77 -7.41
N PHE A 76 2.04 -1.41 -6.27
CA PHE A 76 3.03 -2.26 -5.61
C PHE A 76 3.41 -3.49 -6.43
N LYS A 77 2.47 -4.05 -7.20
CA LYS A 77 2.78 -5.13 -8.15
C LYS A 77 3.70 -4.66 -9.26
N SER A 78 3.54 -3.42 -9.75
CA SER A 78 4.41 -2.86 -10.79
C SER A 78 5.82 -2.59 -10.27
N LEU A 79 5.94 -2.17 -9.01
CA LEU A 79 7.23 -1.98 -8.33
C LEU A 79 8.02 -3.28 -8.17
N GLU A 80 7.38 -4.46 -8.14
CA GLU A 80 8.10 -5.75 -8.09
C GLU A 80 8.98 -5.99 -9.33
N SER A 81 8.69 -5.34 -10.47
CA SER A 81 9.50 -5.44 -11.69
C SER A 81 10.53 -4.34 -11.89
N ILE A 82 10.53 -3.32 -11.02
CA ILE A 82 11.46 -2.19 -11.10
C ILE A 82 12.64 -2.48 -10.17
N ASP A 83 13.86 -2.33 -10.68
CA ASP A 83 15.07 -2.53 -9.90
C ASP A 83 15.22 -1.44 -8.81
N PRO A 84 15.22 -1.80 -7.51
CA PRO A 84 15.37 -0.84 -6.43
C PRO A 84 16.70 -0.09 -6.44
N ASP A 85 17.77 -0.69 -6.96
CA ASP A 85 19.10 -0.06 -6.99
C ASP A 85 19.17 1.06 -8.03
N SER A 86 18.25 1.05 -9.00
CA SER A 86 18.14 2.08 -10.04
C SER A 86 17.46 3.37 -9.56
N PHE A 87 16.75 3.34 -8.42
CA PHE A 87 16.00 4.49 -7.91
C PHE A 87 16.13 4.65 -6.39
N ARG A 88 16.70 5.76 -5.91
CA ARG A 88 16.88 6.00 -4.46
C ARG A 88 15.55 5.97 -3.71
N TRP A 89 14.50 6.54 -4.30
CA TRP A 89 13.16 6.59 -3.73
C TRP A 89 12.32 5.34 -3.94
N HIS A 90 12.89 4.25 -4.47
CA HIS A 90 12.16 2.99 -4.59
C HIS A 90 11.66 2.50 -3.21
N PRO A 91 10.38 2.15 -3.02
CA PRO A 91 9.84 1.80 -1.70
C PRO A 91 10.54 0.62 -1.02
N LYS A 92 11.13 -0.31 -1.79
CA LYS A 92 11.93 -1.41 -1.24
C LYS A 92 13.14 -0.91 -0.42
N ASN A 93 13.72 0.24 -0.78
CA ASN A 93 14.82 0.87 -0.04
C ASN A 93 14.38 1.51 1.28
N ARG A 94 13.05 1.54 1.53
CA ARG A 94 12.40 2.12 2.72
C ARG A 94 11.64 1.05 3.51
N GLU A 95 11.93 -0.22 3.22
CA GLU A 95 11.31 -1.36 3.89
C GLU A 95 11.56 -1.32 5.40
N ILE A 96 10.48 -1.47 6.16
CA ILE A 96 10.52 -1.58 7.61
C ILE A 96 10.70 -3.07 7.95
N THR A 97 11.82 -3.39 8.61
CA THR A 97 12.16 -4.76 9.00
C THR A 97 12.15 -4.91 10.53
N ASN A 98 11.72 -6.09 11.00
CA ASN A 98 11.85 -6.51 12.39
C ASN A 98 12.05 -8.03 12.39
N ARG A 99 13.00 -8.53 13.19
CA ARG A 99 13.45 -9.94 13.19
C ARG A 99 12.32 -10.98 13.30
N ALA A 100 11.23 -10.65 14.00
CA ALA A 100 10.09 -11.55 14.21
C ALA A 100 8.88 -11.25 13.31
N CYS A 101 9.02 -10.34 12.34
CA CYS A 101 7.93 -9.87 11.50
C CYS A 101 8.20 -10.12 10.02
N VAL A 102 7.13 -10.28 9.25
CA VAL A 102 7.17 -10.10 7.80
C VAL A 102 7.38 -8.61 7.53
N PRO A 103 8.35 -8.22 6.68
CA PRO A 103 8.60 -6.81 6.36
C PRO A 103 7.38 -6.10 5.79
N GLY A 104 7.35 -4.78 5.98
CA GLY A 104 6.36 -3.89 5.38
C GLY A 104 7.02 -2.78 4.58
N ILE A 105 6.31 -2.27 3.58
CA ILE A 105 6.78 -1.19 2.71
C ILE A 105 5.84 0.00 2.90
N PRO A 106 6.32 1.13 3.47
CA PRO A 106 5.46 2.27 3.76
C PRO A 106 4.85 2.84 2.47
N PHE A 107 3.62 3.34 2.58
CA PHE A 107 3.00 4.11 1.50
C PHE A 107 3.19 5.60 1.77
N GLU A 108 3.80 6.30 0.81
CA GLU A 108 4.16 7.70 0.94
C GLU A 108 3.33 8.56 0.00
N THR A 109 2.30 9.18 0.53
CA THR A 109 1.33 10.00 -0.21
C THR A 109 2.01 11.04 -1.10
N GLU A 110 2.99 11.78 -0.58
CA GLU A 110 3.66 12.84 -1.34
C GLU A 110 4.46 12.33 -2.54
N LEU A 111 4.97 11.10 -2.47
CA LEU A 111 5.68 10.47 -3.58
C LEU A 111 4.67 10.05 -4.66
N TRP A 112 3.56 9.44 -4.27
CA TRP A 112 2.66 8.74 -5.19
C TRP A 112 1.46 9.56 -5.68
N LYS A 113 1.25 10.78 -5.19
CA LYS A 113 0.06 11.59 -5.51
C LYS A 113 -0.23 11.80 -7.00
N GLU A 114 0.81 11.87 -7.83
CA GLU A 114 0.66 12.06 -9.29
C GLU A 114 0.39 10.74 -10.04
N TRP A 115 0.67 9.59 -9.41
CA TRP A 115 0.63 8.29 -10.07
C TRP A 115 -0.76 7.88 -10.58
N PRO A 116 -1.87 8.06 -9.82
CA PRO A 116 -3.21 7.73 -10.31
C PRO A 116 -3.60 8.55 -11.54
N GLN A 117 -3.21 9.82 -11.59
CA GLN A 117 -3.48 10.65 -12.76
C GLN A 117 -2.74 10.13 -14.01
N LEU A 118 -1.46 9.77 -13.87
CA LEU A 118 -0.68 9.21 -14.98
C LEU A 118 -1.32 7.95 -15.56
N VAL A 119 -1.87 7.07 -14.70
CA VAL A 119 -2.50 5.82 -15.13
C VAL A 119 -3.91 6.04 -15.68
N LEU A 120 -4.73 6.85 -15.00
CA LEU A 120 -6.15 6.97 -15.32
C LEU A 120 -6.46 7.98 -16.42
N LYS A 121 -5.67 9.06 -16.53
CA LYS A 121 -5.95 10.16 -17.46
C LYS A 121 -4.95 10.23 -18.61
N ASP A 122 -3.68 9.98 -18.30
CA ASP A 122 -2.59 10.12 -19.27
C ASP A 122 -2.25 8.78 -19.97
N ASP A 123 -3.00 7.71 -19.66
CA ASP A 123 -2.95 6.37 -20.27
C ASP A 123 -1.56 5.69 -20.22
N PHE A 124 -0.74 6.07 -19.23
CA PHE A 124 0.52 5.36 -18.98
C PHE A 124 0.24 3.97 -18.41
N SER A 125 1.07 3.01 -18.81
CA SER A 125 1.10 1.72 -18.13
C SER A 125 1.48 1.92 -16.64
N PRO A 126 0.92 1.12 -15.70
CA PRO A 126 1.24 1.23 -14.27
C PRO A 126 2.75 1.24 -13.95
N GLY A 127 3.53 0.40 -14.65
CA GLY A 127 4.98 0.34 -14.50
C GLY A 127 5.67 1.61 -14.99
N THR A 128 5.33 2.07 -16.20
CA THR A 128 5.90 3.32 -16.76
C THR A 128 5.55 4.53 -15.88
N ALA A 129 4.33 4.63 -15.38
CA ALA A 129 3.92 5.68 -14.45
C ALA A 129 4.74 5.62 -13.15
N ALA A 130 5.03 4.42 -12.63
CA ALA A 130 5.85 4.26 -11.43
C ALA A 130 7.30 4.69 -11.66
N GLU A 131 7.92 4.28 -12.76
CA GLU A 131 9.29 4.70 -13.14
C GLU A 131 9.39 6.21 -13.34
N LEU A 132 8.38 6.85 -13.94
CA LEU A 132 8.33 8.31 -14.10
C LEU A 132 8.29 9.02 -12.75
N VAL A 133 7.42 8.58 -11.83
CA VAL A 133 7.33 9.14 -10.48
C VAL A 133 8.66 9.00 -9.74
N LEU A 134 9.29 7.82 -9.79
CA LEU A 134 10.59 7.57 -9.16
C LEU A 134 11.70 8.43 -9.76
N THR A 135 11.72 8.57 -11.09
CA THR A 135 12.68 9.43 -11.80
C THR A 135 12.56 10.89 -11.35
N PHE A 136 11.33 11.41 -11.26
CA PHE A 136 11.11 12.79 -10.80
C PHE A 136 11.49 12.96 -9.32
N ALA A 137 11.21 11.98 -8.47
CA ALA A 137 11.60 12.02 -7.06
C ALA A 137 13.13 12.06 -6.89
N ASP A 138 13.86 11.23 -7.65
CA ASP A 138 15.32 11.19 -7.65
C ASP A 138 15.97 12.49 -8.18
N VAL A 139 15.24 13.28 -8.96
CA VAL A 139 15.69 14.62 -9.39
C VAL A 139 15.36 15.68 -8.34
N ASN A 140 14.12 15.70 -7.85
CA ASN A 140 13.57 16.78 -7.03
C ASN A 140 14.02 16.72 -5.56
N TYR A 141 14.35 15.54 -5.05
CA TYR A 141 14.75 15.34 -3.65
C TYR A 141 16.23 14.97 -3.51
N ARG A 142 17.07 15.42 -4.45
CA ARG A 142 18.53 15.43 -4.31
C ARG A 142 18.95 16.45 -3.25
N SER A 143 18.84 16.03 -2.00
CA SER A 143 19.55 16.60 -0.85
C SER A 143 20.51 15.58 -0.26
#